data_AF-F4L7B0-F1
#
_entry.id   AF-F4L7B0-F1
#
_cell.length_a   1.000
_cell.length_b   1.000
_cell.length_c   1.000
_cell.angle_alpha   90.00
_cell.angle_beta   90.00
_cell.angle_gamma   90.00
#
_symmetry.space_group_name_H-M   'P 1'
#
loop_
_entity.id
_entity.type
_entity.pdbx_description
1 polymer ?
#
loop_
_entity_poly.entity_id
_entity_poly.type
_entity_poly.pdbx_seq_one_letter_code
_entity_poly.pdbx_strand_id
1 'polypeptide(L)'
;MTQTIKLPLRSLNEAVIRDLQEKYPEAEISVELNQDHTKNPLSESHFWEIIALLDWEKGDDDDAVLFPALTFLANGPVRHIFEFADLLSEKLYALDGLKYAQHIGEDAWTDGRYFSVDNFLYARCCVVANGREAFEKVLDDPTLMPKDITFEALLYLPSEAFKQKTGKDYHYTPAFPIETYSNAEGWKDVE
;
A
#
# COMPACT_ATOMS: atom_id res chain seq x y z
N MET A 1 22.01 36.03 1.62
CA MET A 1 21.73 36.10 0.16
C MET A 1 21.36 34.70 -0.28
N THR A 2 20.26 34.53 -1.00
CA THR A 2 19.80 33.20 -1.44
C THR A 2 20.41 32.89 -2.81
N GLN A 3 21.20 31.82 -2.90
CA GLN A 3 21.71 31.30 -4.17
C GLN A 3 20.88 30.08 -4.57
N THR A 4 20.33 30.08 -5.78
CA THR A 4 19.56 28.94 -6.29
C THR A 4 20.48 28.02 -7.09
N ILE A 5 20.61 26.77 -6.64
CA ILE A 5 21.35 25.71 -7.33
C ILE A 5 20.33 24.73 -7.92
N LYS A 6 20.33 24.55 -9.25
CA LYS A 6 19.44 23.61 -9.93
C LYS A 6 20.25 22.42 -10.44
N LEU A 7 20.00 21.24 -9.87
CA LEU A 7 20.66 20.00 -10.23
C LEU A 7 19.62 18.94 -10.60
N PRO A 8 19.78 18.19 -11.71
CA PRO A 8 18.98 17.01 -11.96
C PRO A 8 19.14 16.00 -10.81
N LEU A 9 18.06 15.40 -10.33
CA LEU A 9 18.13 14.44 -9.21
C LEU A 9 19.10 13.29 -9.49
N ARG A 10 19.16 12.81 -10.73
CA ARG A 10 20.11 11.76 -11.18
C ARG A 10 21.60 12.13 -11.04
N SER A 11 21.90 13.40 -10.90
CA SER A 11 23.27 13.90 -10.71
C SER A 11 23.60 14.13 -9.24
N LEU A 12 22.60 14.13 -8.35
CA LEU A 12 22.80 14.22 -6.91
C LEU A 12 23.34 12.89 -6.40
N ASN A 13 24.57 12.91 -5.92
CA ASN A 13 25.26 11.76 -5.34
C ASN A 13 26.12 12.24 -4.16
N GLU A 14 26.75 11.30 -3.46
CA GLU A 14 27.56 11.58 -2.28
C GLU A 14 28.67 12.61 -2.54
N ALA A 15 29.35 12.53 -3.69
CA ALA A 15 30.39 13.49 -4.06
C ALA A 15 29.84 14.91 -4.23
N VAL A 16 28.68 15.05 -4.91
CA VAL A 16 28.01 16.34 -5.09
C VAL A 16 27.52 16.91 -3.75
N ILE A 17 26.98 16.06 -2.87
CA ILE A 17 26.56 16.49 -1.52
C ILE A 17 27.77 16.98 -0.72
N ARG A 18 28.89 16.25 -0.75
CA ARG A 18 30.11 16.64 -0.07
C ARG A 18 30.65 17.98 -0.57
N ASP A 19 30.66 18.19 -1.88
CA ASP A 19 31.05 19.44 -2.51
C ASP A 19 30.19 20.63 -2.04
N LEU A 20 28.88 20.42 -1.88
CA LEU A 20 27.96 21.44 -1.37
C LEU A 20 28.22 21.74 0.11
N GLN A 21 28.48 20.72 0.93
CA GLN A 21 28.82 20.87 2.35
C GLN A 21 30.13 21.65 2.55
N GLU A 22 31.17 21.37 1.77
CA GLU A 22 32.46 22.06 1.85
C GLU A 22 32.35 23.54 1.43
N LYS A 23 31.57 23.84 0.38
CA LYS A 23 31.41 25.21 -0.14
C LYS A 23 30.44 26.06 0.68
N TYR A 24 29.44 25.45 1.31
CA TYR A 24 28.33 26.14 1.98
C TYR A 24 27.97 25.48 3.33
N PRO A 25 28.89 25.43 4.31
CA PRO A 25 28.72 24.64 5.54
C PRO A 25 27.52 25.06 6.42
N GLU A 26 27.14 26.34 6.37
CA GLU A 26 26.05 26.91 7.18
C GLU A 26 24.76 27.14 6.37
N ALA A 27 24.67 26.62 5.14
CA ALA A 27 23.51 26.83 4.28
C ALA A 27 22.44 25.76 4.49
N GLU A 28 21.18 26.18 4.48
CA GLU A 28 20.02 25.29 4.44
C GLU A 28 19.65 24.96 2.98
N ILE A 29 19.36 23.68 2.70
CA ILE A 29 18.94 23.22 1.38
C ILE A 29 17.41 23.11 1.35
N SER A 30 16.78 23.80 0.40
CA SER A 30 15.38 23.57 0.02
C SER A 30 15.34 22.78 -1.29
N VAL A 31 14.70 21.61 -1.28
CA VAL A 31 14.53 20.78 -2.47
C VAL A 31 13.17 21.06 -3.10
N GLU A 32 13.16 21.61 -4.30
CA GLU A 32 11.96 21.75 -5.13
C GLU A 32 11.96 20.67 -6.20
N LEU A 33 11.14 19.64 -6.02
CA LEU A 33 10.99 18.55 -6.98
C LEU A 33 10.03 19.00 -8.09
N ASN A 34 10.60 19.36 -9.25
CA ASN A 34 9.82 19.65 -10.44
C ASN A 34 9.47 18.33 -11.16
N GLN A 35 8.63 17.53 -10.50
CA GLN A 35 8.07 16.31 -11.05
C GLN A 35 6.72 16.65 -11.66
N ASP A 36 6.54 16.24 -12.90
CA ASP A 36 5.21 16.22 -13.50
C ASP A 36 4.46 15.00 -12.92
N HIS A 37 3.89 15.17 -11.72
CA HIS A 37 3.03 14.17 -11.09
C HIS A 37 1.80 13.83 -11.96
N THR A 38 1.54 14.59 -13.02
CA THR A 38 0.46 14.34 -13.98
C THR A 38 0.88 13.49 -15.18
N LYS A 39 2.17 13.18 -15.36
CA LYS A 39 2.62 12.20 -16.37
C LYS A 39 2.31 10.78 -15.91
N ASN A 40 1.08 10.33 -16.13
CA ASN A 40 0.54 8.99 -15.88
C ASN A 40 0.82 8.45 -14.46
N PRO A 41 0.29 9.09 -13.40
CA PRO A 41 0.19 8.44 -12.10
C PRO A 41 -0.60 7.14 -12.24
N LEU A 42 -0.31 6.14 -11.42
CA LEU A 42 -1.16 4.97 -11.31
C LEU A 42 -2.53 5.43 -10.82
N SER A 43 -3.51 5.41 -11.72
CA SER A 43 -4.89 5.73 -11.36
C SER A 43 -5.48 4.58 -10.54
N GLU A 44 -6.50 4.88 -9.75
CA GLU A 44 -7.27 3.85 -9.05
C GLU A 44 -7.83 2.78 -10.01
N SER A 45 -8.21 3.16 -11.24
CA SER A 45 -8.60 2.18 -12.28
C SER A 45 -7.48 1.19 -12.58
N HIS A 46 -6.25 1.66 -12.81
CA HIS A 46 -5.12 0.78 -13.07
C HIS A 46 -4.76 -0.07 -11.84
N PHE A 47 -4.92 0.45 -10.62
CA PHE A 47 -4.78 -0.35 -9.40
C PHE A 47 -5.73 -1.56 -9.42
N TRP A 48 -7.00 -1.34 -9.73
CA TRP A 48 -7.98 -2.43 -9.82
C TRP A 48 -7.72 -3.37 -11.01
N GLU A 49 -7.20 -2.87 -12.13
CA GLU A 49 -6.76 -3.71 -13.24
C GLU A 49 -5.61 -4.63 -12.84
N ILE A 50 -4.67 -4.17 -11.99
CA ILE A 50 -3.59 -5.00 -11.45
C ILE A 50 -4.15 -6.06 -10.50
N ILE A 51 -5.07 -5.69 -9.61
CA ILE A 51 -5.75 -6.65 -8.72
C ILE A 51 -6.54 -7.70 -9.53
N ALA A 52 -7.13 -7.32 -10.66
CA ALA A 52 -7.85 -8.26 -11.52
C ALA A 52 -6.93 -9.30 -12.21
N LEU A 53 -5.61 -9.15 -12.14
CA LEU A 53 -4.66 -10.13 -12.64
C LEU A 53 -4.43 -11.30 -11.67
N LEU A 54 -4.93 -11.25 -10.44
CA LEU A 54 -4.81 -12.35 -9.49
C LEU A 54 -5.46 -13.63 -10.06
N ASP A 55 -4.68 -14.70 -10.17
CA ASP A 55 -5.11 -15.95 -10.82
C ASP A 55 -5.65 -16.94 -9.79
N TRP A 56 -6.92 -16.75 -9.42
CA TRP A 56 -7.61 -17.61 -8.46
C TRP A 56 -7.79 -19.06 -8.93
N GLU A 57 -7.52 -19.40 -10.20
CA GLU A 57 -7.49 -20.80 -10.65
C GLU A 57 -6.31 -21.59 -10.03
N LYS A 58 -5.34 -20.90 -9.42
CA LYS A 58 -4.21 -21.51 -8.71
C LYS A 58 -4.55 -21.99 -7.29
N GLY A 59 -5.76 -21.72 -6.80
CA GLY A 59 -6.24 -22.23 -5.52
C GLY A 59 -5.41 -21.72 -4.34
N ASP A 60 -4.93 -22.64 -3.49
CA ASP A 60 -4.25 -22.34 -2.23
C ASP A 60 -2.76 -21.95 -2.37
N ASP A 61 -2.26 -21.80 -3.60
CA ASP A 61 -0.89 -21.33 -3.88
C ASP A 61 -0.91 -19.81 -4.08
N ASP A 62 -0.85 -19.08 -2.96
CA ASP A 62 -0.90 -17.61 -2.94
C ASP A 62 0.18 -16.97 -3.84
N ASP A 63 1.39 -17.54 -3.88
CA ASP A 63 2.48 -17.07 -4.73
C ASP A 63 2.09 -17.19 -6.22
N ALA A 64 1.49 -18.32 -6.60
CA ALA A 64 1.00 -18.53 -7.96
C ALA A 64 -0.21 -17.65 -8.31
N VAL A 65 -1.10 -17.38 -7.34
CA VAL A 65 -2.23 -16.43 -7.50
C VAL A 65 -1.69 -15.01 -7.77
N LEU A 66 -0.69 -14.57 -7.02
CA LEU A 66 -0.10 -13.22 -7.12
C LEU A 66 0.81 -13.03 -8.33
N PHE A 67 1.40 -14.10 -8.84
CA PHE A 67 2.45 -14.06 -9.86
C PHE A 67 2.14 -13.16 -11.07
N PRO A 68 0.93 -13.15 -11.66
CA PRO A 68 0.64 -12.28 -12.81
C PRO A 68 0.62 -10.80 -12.44
N ALA A 69 -0.01 -10.43 -11.32
CA ALA A 69 -0.04 -9.05 -10.81
C ALA A 69 1.36 -8.56 -10.44
N LEU A 70 2.14 -9.43 -9.79
CA LEU A 70 3.53 -9.17 -9.39
C LEU A 70 4.41 -8.90 -10.62
N THR A 71 4.31 -9.77 -11.63
CA THR A 71 5.07 -9.62 -12.88
C THR A 71 4.69 -8.34 -13.63
N PHE A 72 3.41 -8.00 -13.67
CA PHE A 72 2.94 -6.76 -14.29
C PHE A 72 3.54 -5.53 -13.58
N LEU A 73 3.42 -5.49 -12.25
CA LEU A 73 3.90 -4.38 -11.43
C LEU A 73 5.43 -4.21 -11.50
N ALA A 74 6.18 -5.32 -11.47
CA ALA A 74 7.64 -5.32 -11.59
C ALA A 74 8.15 -4.84 -12.97
N ASN A 75 7.40 -5.09 -14.04
CA ASN A 75 7.72 -4.61 -15.38
C ASN A 75 7.43 -3.11 -15.56
N GLY A 76 6.48 -2.55 -14.81
CA GLY A 76 6.16 -1.12 -14.79
C GLY A 76 7.20 -0.23 -14.10
N PRO A 77 7.10 1.11 -14.17
CA PRO A 77 8.00 2.04 -13.46
C PRO A 77 8.04 1.80 -11.94
N VAL A 78 9.19 2.01 -11.29
CA VAL A 78 9.32 1.90 -9.80
C VAL A 78 8.29 2.74 -9.07
N ARG A 79 8.00 3.96 -9.56
CA ARG A 79 6.98 4.82 -8.97
C ARG A 79 5.59 4.17 -8.91
N HIS A 80 5.22 3.32 -9.88
CA HIS A 80 3.92 2.66 -9.90
C HIS A 80 3.83 1.60 -8.81
N ILE A 81 4.96 1.04 -8.38
CA ILE A 81 5.02 0.13 -7.23
C ILE A 81 4.69 0.88 -5.93
N PHE A 82 5.26 2.08 -5.75
CA PHE A 82 4.97 2.92 -4.58
C PHE A 82 3.54 3.46 -4.60
N GLU A 83 3.07 3.95 -5.76
CA GLU A 83 1.70 4.43 -5.92
C GLU A 83 0.67 3.28 -5.74
N PHE A 84 0.99 2.06 -6.17
CA PHE A 84 0.18 0.87 -5.87
C PHE A 84 0.14 0.59 -4.36
N ALA A 85 1.29 0.68 -3.67
CA ALA A 85 1.35 0.50 -2.22
C ALA A 85 0.52 1.55 -1.47
N ASP A 86 0.56 2.81 -1.93
CA ASP A 86 -0.27 3.88 -1.37
C ASP A 86 -1.76 3.60 -1.54
N LEU A 87 -2.19 3.23 -2.75
CA LEU A 87 -3.59 2.90 -3.04
C LEU A 87 -4.06 1.67 -2.25
N LEU A 88 -3.23 0.62 -2.16
CA LEU A 88 -3.51 -0.55 -1.33
C LEU A 88 -3.70 -0.13 0.14
N SER A 89 -2.78 0.66 0.67
CA SER A 89 -2.83 1.12 2.07
C SER A 89 -4.08 1.96 2.35
N GLU A 90 -4.48 2.82 1.41
CA GLU A 90 -5.71 3.60 1.49
C GLU A 90 -6.95 2.70 1.59
N LYS A 91 -7.03 1.65 0.76
CA LYS A 91 -8.19 0.73 0.76
C LYS A 91 -8.25 -0.09 2.05
N LEU A 92 -7.11 -0.55 2.55
CA LEU A 92 -7.04 -1.26 3.83
C LEU A 92 -7.39 -0.35 5.01
N TYR A 93 -6.97 0.91 4.99
CA TYR A 93 -7.32 1.91 6.00
C TYR A 93 -8.82 2.24 5.99
N ALA A 94 -9.43 2.36 4.82
CA ALA A 94 -10.87 2.59 4.68
C ALA A 94 -11.74 1.45 5.26
N LEU A 95 -11.20 0.23 5.31
CA LEU A 95 -11.82 -0.93 5.93
C LEU A 95 -11.41 -1.15 7.38
N ASP A 96 -10.54 -0.32 7.95
CA ASP A 96 -10.16 -0.38 9.37
C ASP A 96 -11.25 0.26 10.23
N GLY A 97 -12.11 -0.55 10.84
CA GLY A 97 -13.16 -0.05 11.71
C GLY A 97 -13.99 -1.15 12.35
N LEU A 98 -14.59 -0.81 13.50
CA LEU A 98 -15.37 -1.72 14.34
C LEU A 98 -16.49 -2.41 13.57
N LYS A 99 -17.21 -1.64 12.73
CA LYS A 99 -18.32 -2.14 11.92
C LYS A 99 -17.92 -3.26 10.96
N TYR A 100 -16.67 -3.30 10.50
CA TYR A 100 -16.16 -4.39 9.65
C TYR A 100 -15.61 -5.53 10.51
N ALA A 101 -14.90 -5.19 11.60
CA ALA A 101 -14.28 -6.14 12.51
C ALA A 101 -15.30 -7.09 13.17
N GLN A 102 -16.53 -6.63 13.41
CA GLN A 102 -17.64 -7.44 13.94
C GLN A 102 -18.17 -8.48 12.93
N HIS A 103 -17.65 -8.50 11.71
CA HIS A 103 -18.20 -9.26 10.59
C HIS A 103 -17.15 -10.12 9.88
N ILE A 104 -16.09 -10.57 10.55
CA ILE A 104 -15.08 -11.47 9.94
C ILE A 104 -15.24 -12.96 10.25
N GLY A 105 -16.35 -13.37 10.89
CA GLY A 105 -16.63 -14.78 11.19
C GLY A 105 -16.31 -15.15 12.64
N GLU A 106 -15.68 -16.30 12.86
CA GLU A 106 -15.37 -16.85 14.18
C GLU A 106 -14.51 -15.91 15.04
N ASP A 107 -13.59 -15.20 14.39
CA ASP A 107 -12.67 -14.23 15.02
C ASP A 107 -13.20 -12.79 15.01
N ALA A 108 -14.50 -12.61 14.73
CA ALA A 108 -15.12 -11.29 14.77
C ALA A 108 -14.91 -10.60 16.12
N TRP A 109 -14.65 -9.30 16.05
CA TRP A 109 -14.55 -8.45 17.22
C TRP A 109 -15.81 -8.59 18.07
N THR A 110 -15.62 -8.88 19.34
CA THR A 110 -16.69 -8.98 20.34
C THR A 110 -16.15 -8.46 21.65
N ASP A 111 -16.94 -7.66 22.37
CA ASP A 111 -16.56 -7.13 23.67
C ASP A 111 -16.17 -8.27 24.65
N GLY A 112 -15.09 -8.05 25.39
CA GLY A 112 -14.54 -9.01 26.35
C GLY A 112 -13.90 -10.28 25.75
N ARG A 113 -13.77 -10.40 24.42
CA ARG A 113 -13.07 -11.51 23.75
C ARG A 113 -11.75 -11.05 23.14
N TYR A 114 -10.78 -11.96 23.07
CA TYR A 114 -9.57 -11.73 22.27
C TYR A 114 -9.93 -11.47 20.81
N PHE A 115 -9.31 -10.46 20.21
CA PHE A 115 -9.46 -10.09 18.82
C PHE A 115 -8.08 -10.06 18.15
N SER A 116 -7.91 -10.87 17.11
CA SER A 116 -6.66 -10.92 16.34
C SER A 116 -6.59 -9.76 15.36
N VAL A 117 -5.72 -8.80 15.65
CA VAL A 117 -5.50 -7.62 14.81
C VAL A 117 -4.94 -7.99 13.42
N ASP A 118 -4.12 -9.04 13.36
CA ASP A 118 -3.53 -9.54 12.11
C ASP A 118 -4.59 -10.23 11.25
N ASN A 119 -5.41 -11.09 11.86
CA ASN A 119 -6.47 -11.79 11.13
C ASN A 119 -7.45 -10.80 10.48
N PHE A 120 -7.81 -9.73 11.21
CA PHE A 120 -8.65 -8.67 10.65
C PHE A 120 -7.96 -7.91 9.50
N LEU A 121 -6.67 -7.60 9.61
CA LEU A 121 -5.91 -7.02 8.49
C LEU A 121 -5.93 -7.93 7.27
N TYR A 122 -5.76 -9.24 7.44
CA TYR A 122 -5.75 -10.18 6.34
C TYR A 122 -7.14 -10.40 5.72
N ALA A 123 -8.21 -10.29 6.52
CA ALA A 123 -9.59 -10.25 6.01
C ALA A 123 -9.83 -8.99 5.15
N ARG A 124 -9.32 -7.83 5.56
CA ARG A 124 -9.36 -6.59 4.73
C ARG A 124 -8.58 -6.77 3.43
N CYS A 125 -7.43 -7.47 3.47
CA CYS A 125 -6.69 -7.82 2.26
C CYS A 125 -7.50 -8.72 1.32
N CYS A 126 -8.23 -9.70 1.86
CA CYS A 126 -9.13 -10.54 1.09
C CYS A 126 -10.23 -9.73 0.37
N VAL A 127 -10.82 -8.73 1.03
CA VAL A 127 -11.81 -7.84 0.38
C VAL A 127 -11.20 -7.12 -0.83
N VAL A 128 -10.01 -6.54 -0.67
CA VAL A 128 -9.32 -5.82 -1.76
C VAL A 128 -8.92 -6.79 -2.87
N ALA A 129 -8.43 -8.00 -2.53
CA ALA A 129 -8.03 -9.01 -3.50
C ALA A 129 -9.21 -9.52 -4.36
N ASN A 130 -10.42 -9.53 -3.81
CA ASN A 130 -11.65 -9.84 -4.55
C ASN A 130 -12.09 -8.72 -5.51
N GLY A 131 -11.35 -7.62 -5.56
CA GLY A 131 -11.49 -6.57 -6.56
C GLY A 131 -12.48 -5.46 -6.18
N ARG A 132 -12.61 -4.52 -7.11
CA ARG A 132 -13.30 -3.24 -6.90
C ARG A 132 -14.74 -3.39 -6.42
N GLU A 133 -15.51 -4.28 -7.06
CA GLU A 133 -16.93 -4.45 -6.76
C GLU A 133 -17.13 -5.03 -5.35
N ALA A 134 -16.27 -5.97 -4.93
CA ALA A 134 -16.31 -6.53 -3.58
C ALA A 134 -15.98 -5.45 -2.53
N PHE A 135 -14.93 -4.66 -2.78
CA PHE A 135 -14.55 -3.54 -1.94
C PHE A 135 -15.68 -2.52 -1.78
N GLU A 136 -16.27 -2.06 -2.88
CA GLU A 136 -17.37 -1.08 -2.86
C GLU A 136 -18.61 -1.63 -2.13
N LYS A 137 -18.95 -2.91 -2.33
CA LYS A 137 -20.07 -3.56 -1.62
C LYS A 137 -19.83 -3.65 -0.12
N VAL A 138 -18.62 -3.99 0.32
CA VAL A 138 -18.30 -4.06 1.75
C VAL A 138 -18.31 -2.68 2.39
N LEU A 139 -17.84 -1.64 1.69
CA LEU A 139 -17.94 -0.26 2.20
C LEU A 139 -19.39 0.18 2.46
N ASP A 140 -20.31 -0.22 1.57
CA ASP A 140 -21.75 0.05 1.68
C ASP A 140 -22.43 -0.82 2.75
N ASP A 141 -22.11 -2.12 2.77
CA ASP A 141 -22.66 -3.09 3.71
C ASP A 141 -21.53 -3.90 4.40
N PRO A 142 -21.11 -3.50 5.62
CA PRO A 142 -20.08 -4.19 6.38
C PRO A 142 -20.37 -5.66 6.68
N THR A 143 -21.64 -6.08 6.63
CA THR A 143 -22.00 -7.49 6.89
C THR A 143 -21.46 -8.43 5.80
N LEU A 144 -21.12 -7.89 4.62
CA LEU A 144 -20.52 -8.60 3.49
C LEU A 144 -19.02 -8.85 3.65
N MET A 145 -18.39 -8.44 4.76
CA MET A 145 -17.02 -8.84 5.06
C MET A 145 -16.86 -10.37 4.96
N PRO A 146 -15.76 -10.86 4.35
CA PRO A 146 -15.47 -12.29 4.24
C PRO A 146 -15.43 -12.91 5.63
N LYS A 147 -16.04 -14.09 5.76
CA LYS A 147 -16.06 -14.85 7.02
C LYS A 147 -15.00 -15.93 6.93
N ASP A 148 -14.08 -15.95 7.89
CA ASP A 148 -13.10 -17.03 8.06
C ASP A 148 -12.20 -17.26 6.84
N ILE A 149 -12.02 -16.22 6.00
CA ILE A 149 -11.19 -16.23 4.80
C ILE A 149 -10.32 -14.98 4.81
N THR A 150 -9.04 -15.15 4.50
CA THR A 150 -8.02 -14.12 4.52
C THR A 150 -7.15 -14.19 3.27
N PHE A 151 -6.37 -13.13 3.01
CA PHE A 151 -5.39 -13.13 1.93
C PHE A 151 -4.20 -12.22 2.29
N GLU A 152 -3.39 -12.66 3.27
CA GLU A 152 -2.22 -11.92 3.77
C GLU A 152 -1.21 -11.59 2.65
N ALA A 153 -1.04 -12.50 1.70
CA ALA A 153 -0.01 -12.42 0.67
C ALA A 153 -0.06 -11.12 -0.17
N LEU A 154 -1.25 -10.49 -0.30
CA LEU A 154 -1.41 -9.20 -0.96
C LEU A 154 -0.53 -8.09 -0.36
N LEU A 155 -0.23 -8.13 0.94
CA LEU A 155 0.62 -7.14 1.61
C LEU A 155 2.04 -7.11 1.06
N TYR A 156 2.54 -8.25 0.59
CA TYR A 156 3.93 -8.38 0.15
C TYR A 156 4.12 -7.98 -1.32
N LEU A 157 3.03 -7.94 -2.11
CA LEU A 157 3.05 -7.65 -3.55
C LEU A 157 3.91 -6.44 -3.95
N PRO A 158 3.83 -5.27 -3.30
CA PRO A 158 4.68 -4.13 -3.68
C PRO A 158 6.16 -4.36 -3.39
N SER A 159 6.47 -4.98 -2.23
CA SER A 159 7.84 -5.22 -1.81
C SER A 159 8.53 -6.26 -2.71
N GLU A 160 7.80 -7.29 -3.13
CA GLU A 160 8.30 -8.33 -4.02
C GLU A 160 8.47 -7.82 -5.44
N ALA A 161 7.50 -7.06 -5.96
CA ALA A 161 7.62 -6.42 -7.27
C ALA A 161 8.84 -5.48 -7.33
N PHE A 162 9.09 -4.72 -6.26
CA PHE A 162 10.26 -3.85 -6.17
C PHE A 162 11.57 -4.65 -6.15
N LYS A 163 11.63 -5.71 -5.34
CA LYS A 163 12.80 -6.58 -5.25
C LYS A 163 13.09 -7.27 -6.58
N GLN A 164 12.07 -7.80 -7.26
CA GLN A 164 12.21 -8.39 -8.59
C GLN A 164 12.71 -7.36 -9.62
N LYS A 165 12.18 -6.14 -9.58
CA LYS A 165 12.55 -5.10 -10.53
C LYS A 165 13.97 -4.57 -10.35
N THR A 166 14.39 -4.39 -9.10
CA THR A 166 15.58 -3.60 -8.78
C THR A 166 16.72 -4.41 -8.17
N GLY A 167 16.43 -5.61 -7.66
CA GLY A 167 17.37 -6.42 -6.86
C GLY A 167 17.70 -5.81 -5.49
N LYS A 168 16.97 -4.79 -5.03
CA LYS A 168 17.22 -4.06 -3.77
C LYS A 168 16.13 -4.30 -2.74
N ASP A 169 16.45 -3.99 -1.49
CA ASP A 169 15.49 -4.01 -0.38
C ASP A 169 14.47 -2.88 -0.49
N TYR A 170 13.23 -3.19 -0.09
CA TYR A 170 12.11 -2.26 -0.12
C TYR A 170 12.09 -1.43 1.18
N HIS A 171 12.26 -0.10 1.05
CA HIS A 171 12.29 0.83 2.19
C HIS A 171 11.22 1.93 2.06
N TYR A 172 10.15 1.68 1.30
CA TYR A 172 9.05 2.63 1.13
C TYR A 172 7.98 2.41 2.20
N THR A 173 7.52 3.49 2.80
CA THR A 173 6.38 3.49 3.73
C THR A 173 5.16 4.02 3.00
N PRO A 174 4.08 3.23 2.85
CA PRO A 174 2.86 3.69 2.19
C PRO A 174 2.19 4.88 2.90
N ALA A 175 1.37 5.61 2.15
CA ALA A 175 0.71 6.83 2.60
C ALA A 175 -0.22 6.65 3.82
N PHE A 176 -0.84 5.48 3.98
CA PHE A 176 -1.74 5.19 5.10
C PHE A 176 -1.20 4.04 5.97
N PRO A 177 -1.29 4.16 7.31
CA PRO A 177 -0.97 3.05 8.20
C PRO A 177 -2.02 1.94 8.06
N ILE A 178 -1.58 0.69 7.87
CA ILE A 178 -2.50 -0.45 7.64
C ILE A 178 -2.85 -1.21 8.92
N GLU A 179 -2.05 -1.04 9.98
CA GLU A 179 -2.24 -1.69 11.26
C GLU A 179 -3.66 -1.45 11.79
N THR A 180 -4.27 -2.49 12.33
CA THR A 180 -5.61 -2.40 12.91
C THR A 180 -5.65 -1.36 14.03
N TYR A 181 -6.74 -0.57 14.10
CA TYR A 181 -6.92 0.61 14.96
C TYR A 181 -6.23 1.90 14.50
N SER A 182 -5.60 1.92 13.32
CA SER A 182 -4.97 3.14 12.79
C SER A 182 -5.99 4.17 12.30
N ASN A 183 -7.18 3.74 11.86
CA ASN A 183 -8.29 4.61 11.51
C ASN A 183 -9.12 4.95 12.76
N ALA A 184 -8.63 5.91 13.54
CA ALA A 184 -9.28 6.31 14.79
C ALA A 184 -10.79 6.63 14.64
N GLU A 185 -11.22 7.19 13.50
CA GLU A 185 -12.64 7.45 13.23
C GLU A 185 -13.46 6.16 13.11
N GLY A 186 -12.90 5.11 12.49
CA GLY A 186 -13.55 3.81 12.31
C GLY A 186 -13.78 3.03 13.62
N TRP A 187 -13.17 3.48 14.72
CA TRP A 187 -13.16 2.79 16.01
C TRP A 187 -13.76 3.61 17.17
N LYS A 188 -14.36 4.77 16.89
CA LYS A 188 -14.92 5.67 17.92
C LYS A 188 -16.05 5.07 18.77
N ASP A 189 -16.72 4.02 18.30
CA ASP A 189 -17.81 3.36 19.01
C ASP A 189 -17.33 2.29 20.01
N VAL A 190 -16.02 2.18 20.24
CA VAL A 190 -15.43 1.35 21.29
C VAL A 190 -15.17 2.22 22.54
N GLU A 191 -16.22 2.53 23.29
CA GLU A 191 -16.12 3.06 24.68
C GLU A 191 -16.49 1.99 25.71
#